data_AF-A0A2K2DC48-F1
#
_entry.id   AF-A0A2K2DC48-F1
#
_cell.length_a   1.000
_cell.length_b   1.000
_cell.length_c   1.000
_cell.angle_alpha   90.00
_cell.angle_beta   90.00
_cell.angle_gamma   90.00
#
_symmetry.space_group_name_H-M   'P 1'
#
loop_
_entity.id
_entity.type
_entity.pdbx_description
1 polymer ?
#
loop_
_entity_poly.entity_id
_entity_poly.type
_entity_poly.pdbx_seq_one_letter_code
_entity_poly.pdbx_strand_id
1 'polypeptide(L)'
;MDAPALEVLVSTQCPRLRKLSVSVTLVPASGISLRSATLQHLKFHVPTPRLDIAAPALRVLDTLHGCDDAHIAAPNLAEVTWGLCDSFVFADAGRHLRRLDLTSCTRAAMARLVRRFDLVDELRIPAPLEGDKFWRFSCCNEG
;
A
#
# COMPACT_ATOMS: atom_id res chain seq x y z
N MET A 1 2.59 -12.47 17.61
CA MET A 1 1.23 -12.65 17.08
C MET A 1 1.37 -13.32 15.74
N ASP A 2 0.54 -14.31 15.43
CA ASP A 2 0.67 -15.08 14.19
C ASP A 2 -0.29 -14.54 13.12
N ALA A 3 0.06 -14.71 11.85
CA ALA A 3 -0.76 -14.23 10.72
C ALA A 3 -2.23 -14.72 10.74
N PRO A 4 -2.53 -15.99 11.08
CA PRO A 4 -3.91 -16.47 11.17
C PRO A 4 -4.72 -15.77 12.26
N ALA A 5 -4.07 -15.41 13.37
CA ALA A 5 -4.74 -14.73 14.47
C ALA A 5 -5.18 -13.31 14.07
N LEU A 6 -4.39 -12.61 13.25
CA LEU A 6 -4.76 -11.30 12.70
C LEU A 6 -5.97 -11.41 11.76
N GLU A 7 -5.99 -12.42 10.89
CA GLU A 7 -7.11 -12.62 9.97
C GLU A 7 -8.42 -12.93 10.72
N VAL A 8 -8.34 -13.78 11.75
CA VAL A 8 -9.48 -14.11 12.61
C VAL A 8 -9.98 -12.85 13.34
N LEU A 9 -9.09 -12.03 13.91
CA LEU A 9 -9.48 -10.79 14.58
C LEU A 9 -10.26 -9.85 13.65
N VAL A 10 -9.79 -9.67 12.42
CA VAL A 10 -10.39 -8.73 11.47
C VAL A 10 -11.67 -9.29 10.84
N SER A 11 -11.73 -10.60 10.59
CA SER A 11 -12.86 -11.22 9.90
C SER A 11 -14.00 -11.61 10.84
N THR A 12 -13.70 -12.18 12.03
CA THR A 12 -14.73 -12.77 12.91
C THR A 12 -15.06 -11.91 14.12
N GLN A 13 -14.07 -11.24 14.73
CA GLN A 13 -14.30 -10.50 15.98
C GLN A 13 -14.79 -9.07 15.73
N CYS A 14 -14.42 -8.47 14.60
CA CYS A 14 -14.72 -7.07 14.29
C CYS A 14 -15.33 -6.89 12.88
N PRO A 15 -16.53 -7.43 12.59
CA PRO A 15 -17.13 -7.39 11.23
C PRO A 15 -17.43 -5.97 10.71
N ARG A 16 -17.50 -4.97 11.61
CA ARG A 16 -17.74 -3.56 11.27
C ARG A 16 -16.45 -2.71 11.32
N LEU A 17 -15.28 -3.33 11.41
CA LEU A 17 -14.01 -2.63 11.52
C LEU A 17 -13.74 -1.81 10.25
N ARG A 18 -13.71 -0.48 10.40
CA ARG A 18 -13.40 0.43 9.27
C ARG A 18 -11.94 0.88 9.25
N LYS A 19 -11.25 0.81 10.37
CA LYS A 19 -9.88 1.28 10.53
C LYS A 19 -9.08 0.22 11.27
N LEU A 20 -7.96 -0.20 10.68
CA LEU A 20 -7.03 -1.13 11.29
C LEU A 20 -5.63 -0.50 11.26
N SER A 21 -4.92 -0.60 12.37
CA SER A 21 -3.51 -0.21 12.46
C SER A 21 -2.74 -1.36 13.10
N VAL A 22 -1.80 -1.91 12.35
CA VAL A 22 -0.97 -3.04 12.76
C VAL A 22 0.47 -2.54 12.90
N SER A 23 0.98 -2.58 14.12
CA SER A 23 2.31 -2.09 14.48
C SER A 23 3.05 -3.08 15.39
N VAL A 24 2.64 -4.36 15.37
CA VAL A 24 3.20 -5.40 16.23
C VAL A 24 4.29 -6.18 15.52
N THR A 25 5.29 -6.67 16.26
CA THR A 25 6.30 -7.58 15.72
C THR A 25 5.66 -8.93 15.39
N LEU A 26 5.67 -9.29 14.11
CA LEU A 26 5.20 -10.60 13.63
C LEU A 26 6.39 -11.55 13.51
N VAL A 27 6.12 -12.84 13.65
CA VAL A 27 7.15 -13.88 13.51
C VAL A 27 7.59 -13.89 12.03
N PRO A 28 8.90 -13.77 11.73
CA PRO A 28 9.42 -13.45 10.39
C PRO A 28 9.11 -14.47 9.27
N ALA A 29 8.50 -15.61 9.59
CA ALA A 29 8.22 -16.68 8.62
C ALA A 29 6.79 -16.69 8.07
N SER A 30 5.88 -15.82 8.54
CA SER A 30 4.46 -15.91 8.18
C SER A 30 4.03 -14.83 7.19
N GLY A 31 3.53 -15.26 6.03
CA GLY A 31 2.74 -14.41 5.13
C GLY A 31 1.39 -14.06 5.76
N ILE A 32 0.87 -12.88 5.46
CA ILE A 32 -0.30 -12.30 6.10
C ILE A 32 -1.39 -12.10 5.06
N SER A 33 -2.52 -12.77 5.29
CA SER A 33 -3.77 -12.55 4.57
C SER A 33 -4.73 -11.69 5.38
N LEU A 34 -5.21 -10.61 4.78
CA LEU A 34 -6.19 -9.71 5.37
C LEU A 34 -7.41 -9.61 4.45
N ARG A 35 -8.53 -10.17 4.91
CA ARG A 35 -9.82 -10.09 4.19
C ARG A 35 -10.81 -9.29 5.00
N SER A 36 -11.36 -8.23 4.42
CA SER A 36 -12.41 -7.45 5.09
C SER A 36 -13.24 -6.66 4.11
N ALA A 37 -14.56 -6.87 4.14
CA ALA A 37 -15.49 -6.14 3.29
C ALA A 37 -15.75 -4.70 3.77
N THR A 38 -15.47 -4.38 5.04
CA THR A 38 -15.83 -3.10 5.67
C THR A 38 -14.63 -2.20 5.97
N LEU A 39 -13.41 -2.72 5.84
CA LEU A 39 -12.19 -1.98 6.11
C LEU A 39 -11.99 -0.86 5.09
N GLN A 40 -11.85 0.37 5.60
CA GLN A 40 -11.66 1.58 4.79
C GLN A 40 -10.26 2.16 4.94
N HIS A 41 -9.60 1.95 6.08
CA HIS A 41 -8.27 2.47 6.36
C HIS A 41 -7.41 1.35 6.94
N LEU A 42 -6.24 1.14 6.34
CA LEU A 42 -5.26 0.17 6.79
C LEU A 42 -3.91 0.86 6.95
N LYS A 43 -3.37 0.80 8.17
CA LYS A 43 -1.96 1.08 8.44
C LYS A 43 -1.27 -0.23 8.77
N PHE A 44 -0.28 -0.59 7.98
CA PHE A 44 0.43 -1.84 8.08
C PHE A 44 1.93 -1.56 8.17
N HIS A 45 2.43 -1.49 9.40
CA HIS A 45 3.80 -1.08 9.71
C HIS A 45 4.60 -2.25 10.27
N VAL A 46 4.50 -3.41 9.62
CA VAL A 46 5.19 -4.62 10.06
C VAL A 46 5.92 -5.25 8.86
N PRO A 47 7.19 -5.65 9.02
CA PRO A 47 7.86 -6.41 7.97
C PRO A 47 7.23 -7.79 7.82
N THR A 48 6.98 -8.20 6.58
CA THR A 48 6.43 -9.53 6.27
C THR A 48 6.94 -10.02 4.92
N PRO A 49 7.24 -11.32 4.76
CA PRO A 49 7.63 -11.85 3.47
C PRO A 49 6.50 -11.74 2.44
N ARG A 50 5.22 -11.79 2.87
CA ARG A 50 4.09 -11.75 1.95
C ARG A 50 2.87 -11.06 2.55
N LEU A 51 2.31 -10.10 1.83
CA LEU A 51 1.13 -9.35 2.23
C LEU A 51 0.00 -9.50 1.20
N ASP A 52 -1.04 -10.25 1.51
CA ASP A 52 -2.25 -10.40 0.68
C ASP A 52 -3.41 -9.64 1.32
N ILE A 53 -3.89 -8.58 0.69
CA ILE A 53 -5.02 -7.77 1.16
C ILE A 53 -6.17 -7.90 0.17
N ALA A 54 -7.34 -8.34 0.64
CA ALA A 54 -8.60 -8.27 -0.11
C ALA A 54 -9.61 -7.45 0.68
N ALA A 55 -9.71 -6.17 0.34
CA ALA A 55 -10.54 -5.21 1.04
C ALA A 55 -11.24 -4.26 0.05
N PRO A 56 -12.45 -4.60 -0.42
CA PRO A 56 -13.14 -3.83 -1.46
C PRO A 56 -13.53 -2.41 -1.03
N ALA A 57 -13.74 -2.19 0.27
CA ALA A 57 -14.07 -0.87 0.81
C ALA A 57 -12.82 -0.02 1.15
N LEU A 58 -11.61 -0.54 0.93
CA LEU A 58 -10.37 0.11 1.33
C LEU A 58 -10.14 1.36 0.50
N ARG A 59 -9.97 2.49 1.20
CA ARG A 59 -9.71 3.81 0.61
C ARG A 59 -8.30 4.30 0.91
N VAL A 60 -7.80 4.00 2.11
CA VAL A 60 -6.48 4.43 2.56
C VAL A 60 -5.62 3.22 2.90
N LEU A 61 -4.48 3.10 2.22
CA LEU A 61 -3.46 2.11 2.49
C LEU A 61 -2.15 2.80 2.87
N ASP A 62 -1.57 2.39 3.97
CA ASP A 62 -0.31 2.92 4.49
C ASP A 62 0.61 1.75 4.86
N THR A 63 1.62 1.51 4.02
CA THR A 63 2.65 0.49 4.21
C THR A 63 4.00 1.19 4.32
N LEU A 64 4.60 1.28 5.51
CA LEU A 64 5.92 1.92 5.68
C LEU A 64 7.07 0.92 5.77
N HIS A 65 6.79 -0.29 6.26
CA HIS A 65 7.79 -1.32 6.44
C HIS A 65 7.87 -2.23 5.23
N GLY A 66 9.02 -2.89 5.07
CA GLY A 66 9.29 -3.67 3.88
C GLY A 66 8.49 -4.96 3.80
N CYS A 67 8.13 -5.32 2.57
CA CYS A 67 7.66 -6.66 2.22
C CYS A 67 8.44 -7.20 1.04
N ASP A 68 8.57 -8.52 0.97
CA ASP A 68 9.15 -9.15 -0.21
C ASP A 68 8.11 -9.17 -1.33
N ASP A 69 6.88 -9.60 -1.05
CA ASP A 69 5.76 -9.61 -1.98
C ASP A 69 4.46 -9.01 -1.40
N ALA A 70 3.77 -8.18 -2.18
CA ALA A 70 2.44 -7.66 -1.84
C ALA A 70 1.40 -7.85 -2.95
N HIS A 71 0.22 -8.35 -2.58
CA HIS A 71 -0.96 -8.44 -3.44
C HIS A 71 -2.14 -7.70 -2.80
N ILE A 72 -2.66 -6.69 -3.49
CA ILE A 72 -3.67 -5.78 -2.95
C ILE A 72 -4.85 -5.73 -3.89
N ALA A 73 -5.96 -6.33 -3.47
CA ALA A 73 -7.27 -6.22 -4.10
C ALA A 73 -8.11 -5.17 -3.36
N ALA A 74 -8.04 -3.93 -3.85
CA ALA A 74 -8.69 -2.75 -3.28
C ALA A 74 -9.21 -1.82 -4.40
N PRO A 75 -10.39 -2.10 -4.99
CA PRO A 75 -10.95 -1.31 -6.09
C PRO A 75 -11.21 0.16 -5.77
N ASN A 76 -11.60 0.49 -4.53
CA ASN A 76 -11.95 1.84 -4.12
C ASN A 76 -10.78 2.61 -3.47
N LEU A 77 -9.55 2.20 -3.78
CA LEU A 77 -8.36 2.80 -3.21
C LEU A 77 -8.22 4.25 -3.69
N ALA A 78 -8.03 5.17 -2.76
CA ALA A 78 -7.93 6.60 -3.03
C ALA A 78 -6.62 7.19 -2.52
N GLU A 79 -6.05 6.65 -1.45
CA GLU A 79 -4.82 7.16 -0.85
C GLU A 79 -3.87 6.00 -0.57
N VAL A 80 -2.63 6.13 -1.05
CA VAL A 80 -1.57 5.14 -0.87
C VAL A 80 -0.34 5.81 -0.31
N THR A 81 0.16 5.30 0.81
CA THR A 81 1.52 5.55 1.31
C THR A 81 2.29 4.24 1.17
N TRP A 82 3.35 4.24 0.36
CA TRP A 82 4.09 3.04 0.02
C TRP A 82 5.51 3.03 0.57
N GLY A 83 5.92 1.87 1.06
CA GLY A 83 7.19 1.65 1.73
C GLY A 83 8.16 0.82 0.90
N LEU A 84 9.00 0.07 1.60
CA LEU A 84 10.10 -0.70 1.03
C LEU A 84 9.64 -2.06 0.49
N CYS A 85 8.82 -2.07 -0.56
CA CYS A 85 8.35 -3.30 -1.18
C CYS A 85 8.47 -3.19 -2.70
N ASP A 86 9.34 -4.01 -3.28
CA ASP A 86 9.71 -3.94 -4.70
C ASP A 86 8.82 -4.80 -5.59
N SER A 87 8.31 -5.92 -5.06
CA SER A 87 7.37 -6.80 -5.73
C SER A 87 5.97 -6.59 -5.19
N PHE A 88 5.13 -5.95 -6.00
CA PHE A 88 3.74 -5.72 -5.64
C PHE A 88 2.80 -5.77 -6.85
N VAL A 89 1.55 -6.11 -6.57
CA VAL A 89 0.45 -6.15 -7.51
C VAL A 89 -0.78 -5.52 -6.88
N PHE A 90 -1.30 -4.47 -7.53
CA PHE A 90 -2.61 -3.89 -7.21
C PHE A 90 -3.66 -4.48 -8.16
N ALA A 91 -4.34 -5.52 -7.70
CA ALA A 91 -5.50 -6.11 -8.37
C ALA A 91 -6.72 -5.21 -8.20
N ASP A 92 -7.45 -4.99 -9.30
CA ASP A 92 -8.72 -4.24 -9.35
C ASP A 92 -8.69 -2.77 -8.89
N ALA A 93 -7.56 -2.27 -8.40
CA ALA A 93 -7.40 -0.85 -8.07
C ALA A 93 -7.52 0.00 -9.34
N GLY A 94 -8.30 1.09 -9.22
CA GLY A 94 -8.39 2.12 -10.24
C GLY A 94 -7.03 2.77 -10.52
N ARG A 95 -6.95 3.50 -11.64
CA ARG A 95 -5.75 4.27 -12.01
C ARG A 95 -5.68 5.63 -11.29
N HIS A 96 -6.82 6.09 -10.75
CA HIS A 96 -6.92 7.35 -10.03
C HIS A 96 -6.67 7.16 -8.54
N LEU A 97 -5.78 7.98 -7.99
CA LEU A 97 -5.61 8.16 -6.56
C LEU A 97 -5.75 9.64 -6.23
N ARG A 98 -6.41 9.94 -5.12
CA ARG A 98 -6.35 11.26 -4.51
C ARG A 98 -4.96 11.58 -3.99
N ARG A 99 -4.28 10.60 -3.39
CA ARG A 99 -2.93 10.79 -2.84
C ARG A 99 -2.03 9.59 -3.05
N LEU A 100 -0.80 9.84 -3.49
CA LEU A 100 0.27 8.86 -3.57
C LEU A 100 1.51 9.40 -2.85
N ASP A 101 1.90 8.75 -1.76
CA ASP A 101 3.05 9.10 -0.93
C ASP A 101 4.15 8.03 -1.05
N LEU A 102 5.29 8.46 -1.56
CA LEU A 102 6.42 7.64 -1.99
C LEU A 102 7.70 7.98 -1.22
N THR A 103 7.62 8.79 -0.15
CA THR A 103 8.80 9.30 0.57
C THR A 103 9.70 8.21 1.15
N SER A 104 9.17 7.01 1.34
CA SER A 104 9.86 5.89 1.99
C SER A 104 10.06 4.68 1.07
N CYS A 105 9.81 4.83 -0.24
CA CYS A 105 9.91 3.73 -1.20
C CYS A 105 11.23 3.73 -1.99
N THR A 106 11.55 2.59 -2.60
CA THR A 106 12.72 2.46 -3.49
C THR A 106 12.44 3.17 -4.83
N ARG A 107 13.51 3.50 -5.57
CA ARG A 107 13.40 4.08 -6.91
C ARG A 107 12.64 3.19 -7.89
N ALA A 108 12.84 1.87 -7.79
CA ALA A 108 12.16 0.89 -8.64
C ALA A 108 10.65 0.82 -8.34
N ALA A 109 10.29 0.76 -7.05
CA ALA A 109 8.90 0.79 -6.62
C ALA A 109 8.21 2.09 -7.03
N MET A 110 8.86 3.24 -6.83
CA MET A 110 8.37 4.56 -7.24
C MET A 110 8.00 4.59 -8.73
N ALA A 111 8.91 4.17 -9.61
CA ALA A 111 8.67 4.19 -11.06
C ALA A 111 7.48 3.31 -11.46
N ARG A 112 7.33 2.14 -10.82
CA ARG A 112 6.20 1.23 -11.06
C ARG A 112 4.87 1.81 -10.54
N LEU A 113 4.87 2.45 -9.38
CA LEU A 113 3.67 3.06 -8.77
C LEU A 113 3.17 4.25 -9.57
N VAL A 114 4.07 5.16 -9.96
CA VAL A 114 3.72 6.33 -10.79
C VAL A 114 3.20 5.89 -12.16
N ARG A 115 3.72 4.79 -12.72
CA ARG A 115 3.18 4.23 -13.96
C ARG A 115 1.81 3.57 -13.77
N ARG A 116 1.57 2.95 -12.61
CA ARG A 116 0.30 2.26 -12.30
C ARG A 116 -0.83 3.27 -12.01
N PHE A 117 -0.51 4.32 -11.27
CA PHE A 117 -1.41 5.40 -10.86
C PHE A 117 -0.97 6.68 -11.57
N ASP A 118 -1.42 6.85 -12.81
CA ASP A 118 -1.09 8.00 -13.65
C ASP A 118 -2.03 9.20 -13.44
N LEU A 119 -3.13 9.00 -12.71
CA LEU A 119 -4.06 10.06 -12.33
C LEU A 119 -3.94 10.26 -10.81
N VAL A 120 -3.12 11.23 -10.38
CA VAL A 120 -2.91 11.49 -8.95
C VAL A 120 -3.12 12.96 -8.62
N ASP A 121 -4.00 13.27 -7.67
CA ASP A 121 -4.26 14.66 -7.27
C ASP A 121 -3.12 15.22 -6.39
N GLU A 122 -2.59 14.43 -5.46
CA GLU A 122 -1.46 14.78 -4.59
C GLU A 122 -0.35 13.72 -4.65
N LEU A 123 0.80 14.05 -5.24
CA LEU A 123 1.99 13.20 -5.27
C LEU A 123 3.04 13.72 -4.27
N ARG A 124 3.52 12.85 -3.39
CA ARG A 124 4.62 13.14 -2.46
C ARG A 124 5.79 12.22 -2.76
N ILE A 125 6.93 12.80 -3.07
CA ILE A 125 8.17 12.09 -3.39
C ILE A 125 9.24 12.45 -2.36
N PRO A 126 10.24 11.58 -2.13
CA PRO A 126 11.36 11.94 -1.27
C PRO A 126 12.04 13.18 -1.85
N ALA A 127 12.46 14.10 -0.97
CA ALA A 127 13.24 15.24 -1.39
C ALA A 127 14.49 14.73 -2.14
N PRO A 128 14.87 15.35 -3.27
CA PRO A 128 16.11 15.00 -3.93
C PRO A 128 17.23 15.18 -2.92
N LEU A 129 17.94 14.09 -2.61
CA LEU A 129 19.27 14.22 -2.02
C LEU A 129 20.10 14.95 -3.07
N GLU A 130 20.66 16.09 -2.69
CA GLU A 130 21.56 16.92 -3.49
C GLU A 130 22.60 16.02 -4.20
N GLY A 131 22.40 15.73 -5.49
CA GLY A 131 23.32 14.89 -6.27
C GLY A 131 22.68 13.99 -7.33
N ASP A 132 21.42 13.60 -7.19
CA ASP A 132 20.77 12.70 -8.16
C ASP A 132 19.91 13.44 -9.19
N LYS A 133 20.27 13.25 -10.45
CA LYS A 133 19.75 13.90 -11.66
C LYS A 133 18.23 14.05 -11.66
N PHE A 134 17.79 15.30 -11.80
CA PHE A 134 16.40 15.74 -11.93
C PHE A 134 15.61 14.88 -12.92
N TRP A 135 14.53 14.23 -12.44
CA TRP A 135 13.51 13.68 -13.32
C TRP A 135 12.60 14.81 -13.80
N ARG A 136 12.52 14.96 -15.12
CA ARG A 136 11.49 15.78 -15.77
C ARG A 136 10.22 14.94 -15.80
N PHE A 137 9.30 15.18 -14.85
CA PHE A 137 7.94 14.67 -14.96
C PHE A 137 7.26 15.41 -16.11
N SER A 138 7.32 14.83 -17.30
CA SER A 138 6.41 15.21 -18.38
C SER A 138 5.07 14.55 -18.08
N CYS A 139 4.24 15.19 -17.26
CA CYS A 139 2.80 14.93 -17.34
C CYS A 139 2.36 15.40 -18.73
N CYS A 140 2.29 14.48 -19.69
CA CYS A 140 1.56 14.71 -20.93
C CYS A 140 0.09 14.82 -20.56
N ASN A 141 -0.35 16.04 -20.26
CA ASN A 141 -1.74 16.40 -20.36
C ASN A 141 -1.96 16.83 -21.81
N GLU A 142 -2.34 15.89 -22.66
CA GLU A 142 -2.81 16.19 -24.02
C GLU A 142 -4.26 15.72 -24.16
N GLY A 143 -5.15 16.69 -24.39
CA GLY A 143 -6.43 16.51 -25.09
C GLY A 143 -7.66 16.29 -24.22
#